data_AF-A0A662L8G3-F1
#
_entry.id   AF-A0A662L8G3-F1
#
_cell.length_a   1.000
_cell.length_b   1.000
_cell.length_c   1.000
_cell.angle_alpha   90.00
_cell.angle_beta   90.00
_cell.angle_gamma   90.00
#
_symmetry.space_group_name_H-M   'P 1'
#
loop_
_entity.id
_entity.type
_entity.pdbx_description
1 polymer ?
#
loop_
_entity_poly.entity_id
_entity_poly.type
_entity_poly.pdbx_seq_one_letter_code
_entity_poly.pdbx_strand_id
1 'polypeptide(L)'
;MKRFPLIYVYGGKVIDESGRKMKEWKEKIGEFGEIYIMDLDGISKNEPNLDFYQSIYKKKWIDAYPRRFEDVMDIVVAGADKIVIRGKFTEDETKKLFENVEVELYLSLSEDAVERHLPENGWNGFVYLLNRAMDARVKEFISKLQNLYIVARRRDYIDFGWIEDRDIRGVVYPLWEMGK
;
A
#
# COMPACT_ATOMS: atom_id res chain seq x y z
N MET A 1 7.01 -14.36 -8.72
CA MET A 1 6.53 -13.31 -7.79
C MET A 1 5.91 -12.14 -8.56
N LYS A 2 4.78 -11.58 -8.11
CA LYS A 2 4.12 -10.44 -8.77
C LYS A 2 4.81 -9.11 -8.44
N ARG A 3 4.78 -8.15 -9.38
CA ARG A 3 5.33 -6.81 -9.22
C ARG A 3 4.24 -5.78 -9.54
N PHE A 4 4.08 -4.78 -8.68
CA PHE A 4 3.06 -3.74 -8.84
C PHE A 4 3.70 -2.35 -8.79
N PRO A 5 3.32 -1.44 -9.70
CA PRO A 5 3.88 -0.09 -9.71
C PRO A 5 3.34 0.72 -8.53
N LEU A 6 4.26 1.35 -7.79
CA LEU A 6 3.95 2.37 -6.80
C LEU A 6 3.96 3.75 -7.47
N ILE A 7 2.87 4.49 -7.34
CA ILE A 7 2.82 5.92 -7.63
C ILE A 7 2.63 6.70 -6.34
N TYR A 8 3.30 7.85 -6.26
CA TYR A 8 3.14 8.80 -5.16
C TYR A 8 2.27 9.94 -5.63
N VAL A 9 1.27 10.31 -4.82
CA VAL A 9 0.35 11.41 -5.12
C VAL A 9 0.55 12.52 -4.11
N TYR A 10 0.68 13.74 -4.62
CA TYR A 10 0.74 14.96 -3.82
C TYR A 10 0.11 16.12 -4.61
N GLY A 11 -0.79 16.88 -3.99
CA GLY A 11 -1.59 17.93 -4.61
C GLY A 11 -2.34 17.44 -5.86
N GLY A 12 -2.91 16.23 -5.80
CA GLY A 12 -3.65 15.58 -6.89
C GLY A 12 -2.80 15.21 -8.11
N LYS A 13 -1.48 15.14 -7.96
CA LYS A 13 -0.53 14.87 -9.05
C LYS A 13 0.39 13.71 -8.70
N VAL A 14 0.74 12.91 -9.69
CA VAL A 14 1.81 11.92 -9.56
C VAL A 14 3.16 12.63 -9.55
N ILE A 15 3.98 12.32 -8.55
CA ILE A 15 5.33 12.88 -8.39
C ILE A 15 6.42 11.80 -8.46
N ASP A 16 7.62 12.18 -8.87
CA ASP A 16 8.83 11.34 -8.85
C ASP A 16 9.60 11.46 -7.52
N GLU A 17 10.78 10.81 -7.45
CA GLU A 17 11.66 10.84 -6.28
C GLU A 17 12.09 12.25 -5.85
N SER A 18 12.13 13.20 -6.79
CA SER A 18 12.52 14.59 -6.55
C SER A 18 11.33 15.48 -6.18
N GLY A 19 10.13 14.90 -6.08
CA GLY A 19 8.88 15.61 -5.84
C GLY A 19 8.33 16.33 -7.08
N ARG A 20 8.90 16.07 -8.27
CA ARG A 20 8.46 16.72 -9.51
C ARG A 20 7.31 15.95 -10.15
N LYS A 21 6.40 16.67 -10.79
CA LYS A 21 5.26 16.07 -11.49
C LYS A 21 5.74 15.14 -12.60
N MET A 22 5.34 13.88 -12.55
CA MET A 22 5.49 12.94 -13.65
C MET A 22 4.39 13.16 -14.68
N LYS A 23 4.74 13.33 -15.96
CA LYS A 23 3.75 13.51 -17.04
C LYS A 23 3.33 12.19 -17.68
N GLU A 24 4.28 11.27 -17.84
CA GLU A 24 4.11 10.01 -18.60
C GLU A 24 3.59 8.85 -17.73
N TRP A 25 3.20 9.10 -16.48
CA TRP A 25 2.82 8.02 -15.57
C TRP A 25 1.65 7.17 -16.09
N LYS A 26 0.67 7.78 -16.79
CA LYS A 26 -0.50 7.07 -17.34
C LYS A 26 -0.11 6.01 -18.36
N GLU A 27 0.81 6.34 -19.26
CA GLU A 27 1.33 5.42 -20.26
C GLU A 27 2.07 4.27 -19.57
N LYS A 28 2.98 4.59 -18.65
CA LYS A 28 3.76 3.60 -17.91
C LYS A 28 2.88 2.65 -17.06
N ILE A 29 1.85 3.16 -16.39
CA ILE A 29 0.96 2.27 -15.64
C ILE A 29 0.08 1.41 -16.55
N GLY A 30 -0.06 1.74 -17.84
CA GLY A 30 -0.89 1.00 -18.79
C GLY A 30 -0.45 -0.46 -18.99
N GLU A 31 0.84 -0.75 -18.76
CA GLU A 31 1.43 -2.09 -18.92
C GLU A 31 1.08 -3.05 -17.77
N PHE A 32 0.61 -2.53 -16.65
CA PHE A 32 0.33 -3.32 -15.46
C PHE A 32 -1.16 -3.71 -15.42
N GLY A 33 -1.59 -4.67 -14.59
CA GLY A 33 -3.02 -4.92 -14.35
C GLY A 33 -3.60 -4.09 -13.20
N GLU A 34 -2.74 -3.72 -12.26
CA GLU A 34 -3.09 -3.15 -10.96
C GLU A 34 -1.98 -2.19 -10.53
N ILE A 35 -2.31 -1.18 -9.73
CA ILE A 35 -1.37 -0.16 -9.27
C ILE A 35 -1.52 0.09 -7.77
N TYR A 36 -0.45 0.57 -7.14
CA TYR A 36 -0.47 1.01 -5.75
C TYR A 36 -0.32 2.53 -5.67
N ILE A 37 -1.23 3.19 -4.97
CA ILE A 37 -1.26 4.63 -4.81
C ILE A 37 -0.92 4.96 -3.35
N MET A 38 0.22 5.62 -3.14
CA MET A 38 0.56 6.20 -1.84
C MET A 38 0.23 7.70 -1.88
N ASP A 39 -0.86 8.07 -1.20
CA ASP A 39 -1.32 9.45 -1.14
C ASP A 39 -0.66 10.19 0.03
N LEU A 40 0.26 11.08 -0.30
CA LEU A 40 1.03 11.80 0.69
C LEU A 40 0.22 12.88 1.41
N ASP A 41 -0.82 13.45 0.81
CA ASP A 41 -1.71 14.41 1.49
C ASP A 41 -2.67 13.69 2.45
N GLY A 42 -3.22 12.54 2.05
CA GLY A 42 -4.00 11.68 2.96
C GLY A 42 -3.15 11.26 4.18
N ILE A 43 -1.93 10.80 3.92
CA ILE A 43 -1.00 10.38 4.98
C ILE A 43 -0.63 11.54 5.91
N SER A 44 -0.22 12.69 5.37
CA SER A 44 0.37 13.77 6.18
C SER A 44 -0.65 14.77 6.74
N LYS A 45 -1.77 14.99 6.05
CA LYS A 45 -2.76 16.05 6.37
C LYS A 45 -4.16 15.52 6.62
N ASN A 46 -4.41 14.22 6.41
CA ASN A 46 -5.77 13.66 6.40
C ASN A 46 -6.65 14.24 5.28
N GLU A 47 -6.05 14.57 4.14
CA GLU A 47 -6.74 15.14 2.97
C GLU A 47 -6.49 14.25 1.74
N PRO A 48 -7.12 13.07 1.64
CA PRO A 48 -6.92 12.17 0.50
C PRO A 48 -7.44 12.78 -0.80
N ASN A 49 -6.74 12.53 -1.91
CA ASN A 49 -7.09 13.02 -3.23
C ASN A 49 -8.16 12.13 -3.91
N LEU A 50 -9.38 12.10 -3.36
CA LEU A 50 -10.46 11.19 -3.82
C LEU A 50 -10.78 11.31 -5.33
N ASP A 51 -10.88 12.54 -5.84
CA ASP A 51 -11.11 12.81 -7.27
C ASP A 51 -10.00 12.24 -8.16
N PHE A 52 -8.76 12.22 -7.66
CA PHE A 52 -7.64 11.63 -8.38
C PHE A 52 -7.84 10.11 -8.51
N TYR A 53 -8.30 9.42 -7.46
CA TYR A 53 -8.56 7.99 -7.50
C TYR A 53 -9.66 7.66 -8.52
N GLN A 54 -10.73 8.44 -8.54
CA GLN A 54 -11.85 8.26 -9.48
C GLN A 54 -11.42 8.43 -10.94
N SER A 55 -10.40 9.25 -11.20
CA SER A 55 -9.85 9.46 -12.55
C SER A 55 -9.06 8.26 -13.12
N ILE A 56 -8.79 7.24 -12.30
CA ILE A 56 -8.01 6.04 -12.67
C ILE A 56 -8.96 4.85 -12.87
N TYR A 57 -9.15 4.45 -14.13
CA TYR A 57 -9.97 3.31 -14.54
C TYR A 57 -9.16 2.00 -14.53
N LYS A 58 -8.63 1.64 -13.36
CA LYS A 58 -7.78 0.46 -13.19
C LYS A 58 -7.82 -0.02 -11.75
N LYS A 59 -7.50 -1.30 -11.55
CA LYS A 59 -7.39 -1.87 -10.19
C LYS A 59 -6.37 -1.08 -9.38
N LYS A 60 -6.76 -0.60 -8.21
CA LYS A 60 -5.92 0.29 -7.39
C LYS A 60 -5.98 -0.05 -5.91
N TRP A 61 -4.78 -0.12 -5.33
CA TRP A 61 -4.58 -0.10 -3.89
C TRP A 61 -4.49 1.37 -3.47
N ILE A 62 -5.26 1.76 -2.46
CA ILE A 62 -5.20 3.10 -1.89
C ILE A 62 -4.57 3.03 -0.50
N ASP A 63 -3.46 3.75 -0.36
CA ASP A 63 -2.75 3.93 0.89
C ASP A 63 -2.69 5.42 1.22
N ALA A 64 -3.73 5.87 1.92
CA ALA A 64 -3.96 7.26 2.29
C ALA A 64 -4.01 7.46 3.81
N TYR A 65 -3.67 6.42 4.58
CA TYR A 65 -3.78 6.39 6.05
C TYR A 65 -5.14 6.88 6.59
N PRO A 66 -6.25 6.20 6.24
CA PRO A 66 -7.54 6.50 6.85
C PRO A 66 -7.45 6.30 8.37
N ARG A 67 -8.10 7.18 9.13
CA ARG A 67 -8.03 7.23 10.60
C ARG A 67 -9.34 6.80 11.27
N ARG A 68 -10.42 6.71 10.48
CA ARG A 68 -11.79 6.44 10.92
C ARG A 68 -12.50 5.57 9.90
N PHE A 69 -13.62 4.98 10.29
CA PHE A 69 -14.45 4.19 9.38
C PHE A 69 -14.94 5.02 8.17
N GLU A 70 -15.35 6.26 8.40
CA GLU A 70 -15.83 7.16 7.35
C GLU A 70 -14.76 7.44 6.30
N ASP A 71 -13.50 7.64 6.72
CA ASP A 71 -12.38 7.84 5.81
C ASP A 71 -12.17 6.63 4.89
N VAL A 72 -12.40 5.41 5.40
CA VAL A 72 -12.34 4.18 4.59
C VAL A 72 -13.49 4.13 3.59
N MET A 73 -14.71 4.49 4.01
CA MET A 73 -15.88 4.53 3.13
C MET A 73 -15.71 5.55 2.00
N ASP A 74 -15.14 6.71 2.26
CA ASP A 74 -14.82 7.70 1.23
C ASP A 74 -13.85 7.12 0.18
N ILE A 75 -12.85 6.36 0.62
CA ILE A 75 -11.91 5.67 -0.28
C ILE A 75 -12.61 4.56 -1.09
N VAL A 76 -13.55 3.82 -0.48
CA VAL A 76 -14.39 2.83 -1.20
C VAL A 76 -15.23 3.51 -2.28
N VAL A 77 -15.92 4.60 -1.94
CA VAL A 77 -16.75 5.39 -2.89
C VAL A 77 -15.89 6.01 -3.99
N ALA A 78 -14.64 6.36 -3.71
CA ALA A 78 -13.66 6.80 -4.70
C ALA A 78 -13.17 5.66 -5.63
N GLY A 79 -13.67 4.45 -5.43
CA GLY A 79 -13.50 3.30 -6.31
C GLY A 79 -12.27 2.45 -6.01
N ALA A 80 -11.77 2.44 -4.78
CA ALA A 80 -10.66 1.57 -4.40
C ALA A 80 -11.02 0.08 -4.55
N ASP A 81 -10.07 -0.73 -5.02
CA ASP A 81 -10.23 -2.20 -5.02
C ASP A 81 -9.60 -2.81 -3.76
N LYS A 82 -8.59 -2.13 -3.21
CA LYS A 82 -7.87 -2.53 -2.00
C LYS A 82 -7.48 -1.31 -1.19
N ILE A 83 -7.53 -1.42 0.13
CA ILE A 83 -7.22 -0.31 1.05
C ILE A 83 -6.19 -0.75 2.07
N VAL A 84 -5.18 0.09 2.28
CA VAL A 84 -4.14 -0.14 3.28
C VAL A 84 -4.45 0.62 4.57
N ILE A 85 -4.60 -0.11 5.67
CA ILE A 85 -4.86 0.43 7.00
C ILE A 85 -3.56 0.47 7.79
N ARG A 86 -3.07 1.68 8.13
CA ARG A 86 -1.80 1.87 8.88
C ARG A 86 -1.99 2.13 10.38
N GLY A 87 -3.20 2.50 10.78
CA GLY A 87 -3.52 2.96 12.13
C GLY A 87 -4.17 1.90 12.99
N LYS A 88 -4.29 2.21 14.28
CA LYS A 88 -5.15 1.46 15.18
C LYS A 88 -6.56 2.05 15.08
N PHE A 89 -7.46 1.27 14.53
CA PHE A 89 -8.89 1.47 14.71
C PHE A 89 -9.26 0.86 16.06
N THR A 90 -10.33 1.35 16.69
CA THR A 90 -10.90 0.66 17.85
C THR A 90 -11.42 -0.72 17.43
N GLU A 91 -11.67 -1.62 18.40
CA GLU A 91 -12.25 -2.94 18.10
C GLU A 91 -13.61 -2.81 17.41
N ASP A 92 -14.45 -1.89 17.88
CA ASP A 92 -15.76 -1.59 17.28
C ASP A 92 -15.64 -1.08 15.85
N GLU A 93 -14.70 -0.17 15.58
CA GLU A 93 -14.47 0.32 14.22
C GLU A 93 -13.88 -0.78 13.32
N THR A 94 -12.99 -1.61 13.85
CA THR A 94 -12.41 -2.74 13.10
C THR A 94 -13.48 -3.75 12.72
N LYS A 95 -14.40 -4.06 13.65
CA LYS A 95 -15.58 -4.89 13.38
C LYS A 95 -16.46 -4.27 12.30
N LYS A 96 -16.77 -2.96 12.41
CA LYS A 96 -17.53 -2.24 11.39
C LYS A 96 -16.88 -2.32 10.02
N LEU A 97 -15.55 -2.18 9.94
CA LEU A 97 -14.82 -2.33 8.68
C LEU A 97 -15.09 -3.71 8.06
N PHE A 98 -14.89 -4.78 8.82
CA PHE A 98 -15.05 -6.14 8.28
C PHE A 98 -16.50 -6.51 7.94
N GLU A 99 -17.48 -5.92 8.62
CA GLU A 99 -18.90 -6.19 8.37
C GLU A 99 -19.47 -5.38 7.19
N ASN A 100 -18.91 -4.20 6.88
CA ASN A 100 -19.52 -3.25 5.95
C ASN A 100 -18.67 -2.92 4.72
N VAL A 101 -17.39 -3.32 4.70
CA VAL A 101 -16.47 -3.02 3.59
C VAL A 101 -16.23 -4.28 2.77
N GLU A 102 -16.64 -4.24 1.50
CA GLU A 102 -16.49 -5.38 0.57
C GLU A 102 -15.17 -5.39 -0.19
N VAL A 103 -14.44 -4.26 -0.22
CA VAL A 103 -13.13 -4.18 -0.87
C VAL A 103 -12.06 -4.83 0.01
N GLU A 104 -10.95 -5.27 -0.59
CA GLU A 104 -9.94 -5.98 0.21
C GLU A 104 -9.21 -5.01 1.17
N LEU A 105 -9.11 -5.41 2.43
CA LEU A 105 -8.46 -4.64 3.48
C LEU A 105 -7.12 -5.28 3.86
N TYR A 106 -6.05 -4.48 3.81
CA TYR A 106 -4.70 -4.90 4.14
C TYR A 106 -4.18 -4.13 5.35
N LEU A 107 -3.70 -4.84 6.36
CA LEU A 107 -3.06 -4.21 7.50
C LEU A 107 -1.60 -3.89 7.17
N SER A 108 -1.24 -2.62 7.29
CA SER A 108 0.15 -2.19 7.18
C SER A 108 0.91 -2.48 8.46
N LEU A 109 2.09 -3.07 8.29
CA LEU A 109 3.04 -3.39 9.33
C LEU A 109 4.30 -2.53 9.17
N SER A 110 4.90 -2.20 10.30
CA SER A 110 6.19 -1.51 10.39
C SER A 110 7.12 -2.28 11.32
N GLU A 111 8.40 -1.90 11.37
CA GLU A 111 9.35 -2.46 12.34
C GLU A 111 8.86 -2.33 13.80
N ASP A 112 8.11 -1.27 14.13
CA ASP A 112 7.53 -1.09 15.48
C ASP A 112 6.29 -1.96 15.74
N ALA A 113 5.79 -2.65 14.71
CA ALA A 113 4.67 -3.59 14.83
C ALA A 113 5.11 -4.98 15.31
N VAL A 114 6.43 -5.25 15.34
CA VAL A 114 7.04 -6.54 15.71
C VAL A 114 6.63 -7.02 17.11
N GLU A 115 6.25 -6.09 17.99
CA GLU A 115 5.90 -6.38 19.39
C GLU A 115 4.38 -6.42 19.67
N ARG A 116 3.54 -6.24 18.65
CA ARG A 116 2.08 -6.19 18.85
C ARG A 116 1.45 -7.51 18.41
N HIS A 117 0.53 -8.04 19.23
CA HIS A 117 -0.37 -9.09 18.77
C HIS A 117 -1.02 -8.61 17.47
N LEU A 118 -0.79 -9.35 16.38
CA LEU A 118 -1.45 -9.07 15.11
C LEU A 118 -2.95 -9.32 15.36
N PRO A 119 -3.82 -8.30 15.19
CA PRO A 119 -5.23 -8.43 15.51
C PRO A 119 -5.87 -9.55 14.68
N GLU A 120 -6.81 -10.25 15.31
CA GLU A 120 -7.50 -11.42 14.77
C GLU A 120 -8.37 -11.08 13.55
N ASN A 121 -8.35 -12.01 12.59
CA ASN A 121 -9.37 -12.37 11.60
C ASN A 121 -10.16 -11.25 10.90
N GLY A 122 -10.04 -11.18 9.57
CA GLY A 122 -10.83 -10.29 8.70
C GLY A 122 -10.00 -9.59 7.63
N TRP A 123 -8.69 -9.38 7.90
CA TRP A 123 -7.75 -8.86 6.92
C TRP A 123 -7.51 -9.83 5.76
N ASN A 124 -7.45 -9.31 4.54
CA ASN A 124 -7.09 -10.10 3.36
C ASN A 124 -5.59 -10.43 3.31
N GLY A 125 -4.77 -9.65 4.01
CA GLY A 125 -3.34 -9.88 4.13
C GLY A 125 -2.62 -8.70 4.78
N PHE A 126 -1.30 -8.70 4.65
CA PHE A 126 -0.43 -7.70 5.25
C PHE A 126 0.36 -6.96 4.18
N VAL A 127 0.66 -5.70 4.48
CA VAL A 127 1.62 -4.88 3.74
C VAL A 127 2.77 -4.53 4.67
N TYR A 128 4.02 -4.82 4.29
CA TYR A 128 5.18 -4.36 5.02
C TYR A 128 5.84 -3.17 4.30
N LEU A 129 5.86 -2.01 4.95
CA LEU A 129 6.42 -0.79 4.39
C LEU A 129 7.94 -0.73 4.61
N LEU A 130 8.73 -0.96 3.55
CA LEU A 130 10.18 -0.80 3.58
C LEU A 130 10.57 0.67 3.37
N ASN A 131 10.99 1.31 4.46
CA ASN A 131 11.57 2.66 4.45
C ASN A 131 13.11 2.66 4.36
N ARG A 132 13.73 1.49 4.45
CA ARG A 132 15.17 1.23 4.31
C ARG A 132 15.39 -0.16 3.72
N ALA A 133 16.62 -0.44 3.30
CA ALA A 133 17.00 -1.76 2.82
C ALA A 133 16.76 -2.86 3.86
N MET A 134 16.31 -4.02 3.40
CA MET A 134 16.02 -5.19 4.25
C MET A 134 17.26 -5.63 5.03
N ASP A 135 17.20 -5.54 6.35
CA ASP A 135 18.19 -6.11 7.26
C ASP A 135 17.75 -7.50 7.77
N ALA A 136 18.60 -8.15 8.58
CA ALA A 136 18.31 -9.47 9.13
C ALA A 136 17.04 -9.49 10.02
N ARG A 137 16.75 -8.39 10.74
CA ARG A 137 15.59 -8.30 11.64
C ARG A 137 14.30 -8.23 10.86
N VAL A 138 14.26 -7.39 9.82
CA VAL A 138 13.14 -7.30 8.88
C VAL A 138 12.86 -8.66 8.26
N LYS A 139 13.92 -9.32 7.75
CA LYS A 139 13.84 -10.65 7.13
C LYS A 139 13.27 -11.70 8.08
N GLU A 140 13.74 -11.72 9.33
CA GLU A 140 13.23 -12.62 10.35
C GLU A 140 11.75 -12.35 10.67
N PHE A 141 11.37 -11.08 10.86
CA PHE A 141 9.99 -10.72 11.17
C PHE A 141 9.02 -11.14 10.06
N ILE A 142 9.30 -10.74 8.82
CA ILE A 142 8.37 -10.99 7.71
C ILE A 142 8.30 -12.47 7.32
N SER A 143 9.32 -13.28 7.65
CA SER A 143 9.30 -14.73 7.43
C SER A 143 8.23 -15.47 8.24
N LYS A 144 7.69 -14.83 9.29
CA LYS A 144 6.63 -15.36 10.16
C LYS A 144 5.23 -15.02 9.63
N LEU A 145 5.12 -14.24 8.57
CA LEU A 145 3.85 -13.75 8.02
C LEU A 145 3.47 -14.55 6.78
N GLN A 146 2.16 -14.73 6.60
CA GLN A 146 1.55 -15.25 5.37
C GLN A 146 0.75 -14.15 4.67
N ASN A 147 0.45 -14.32 3.39
CA ASN A 147 -0.31 -13.33 2.59
C ASN A 147 0.30 -11.92 2.64
N LEU A 148 1.63 -11.86 2.57
CA LEU A 148 2.39 -10.63 2.69
C LEU A 148 2.69 -9.99 1.33
N TYR A 149 2.51 -8.68 1.25
CA TYR A 149 3.05 -7.83 0.21
C TYR A 149 4.13 -6.91 0.80
N ILE A 150 5.21 -6.69 0.05
CA ILE A 150 6.25 -5.74 0.42
C ILE A 150 6.08 -4.47 -0.39
N VAL A 151 5.98 -3.32 0.27
CA VAL A 151 5.91 -2.01 -0.40
C VAL A 151 7.18 -1.25 -0.05
N ALA A 152 8.04 -1.05 -1.03
CA ALA A 152 9.32 -0.40 -0.85
C ALA A 152 9.31 1.01 -1.43
N ARG A 153 9.92 1.96 -0.70
CA ARG A 153 10.13 3.32 -1.21
C ARG A 153 11.13 3.40 -2.35
N ARG A 154 12.01 2.41 -2.46
CA ARG A 154 13.03 2.28 -3.50
C ARG A 154 13.23 0.81 -3.83
N ARG A 155 13.51 0.51 -5.09
CA ARG A 155 13.74 -0.86 -5.58
C ARG A 155 14.94 -1.51 -4.90
N ASP A 156 15.99 -0.73 -4.62
CA ASP A 156 17.21 -1.21 -3.95
C ASP A 156 17.01 -1.59 -2.48
N TYR A 157 15.87 -1.25 -1.89
CA TYR A 157 15.54 -1.71 -0.53
C TYR A 157 15.11 -3.17 -0.49
N ILE A 158 14.73 -3.72 -1.64
CA ILE A 158 14.23 -5.08 -1.77
C ILE A 158 15.40 -6.02 -2.07
N ASP A 159 15.60 -7.00 -1.20
CA ASP A 159 16.48 -8.14 -1.49
C ASP A 159 15.73 -9.19 -2.31
N PHE A 160 15.80 -9.05 -3.64
CA PHE A 160 15.11 -9.93 -4.58
C PHE A 160 15.54 -11.39 -4.48
N GLY A 161 16.83 -11.65 -4.21
CA GLY A 161 17.33 -13.02 -4.06
C GLY A 161 16.81 -13.68 -2.78
N TRP A 162 16.61 -12.88 -1.72
CA TRP A 162 16.01 -13.40 -0.49
C TRP A 162 14.49 -13.63 -0.64
N ILE A 163 13.73 -12.80 -1.34
CA ILE A 163 12.26 -12.99 -1.40
C ILE A 163 11.78 -14.09 -2.36
N GLU A 164 12.61 -14.54 -3.31
CA GLU A 164 12.18 -15.40 -4.43
C GLU A 164 11.55 -16.73 -4.00
N ASP A 165 12.09 -17.36 -2.95
CA ASP A 165 11.66 -18.68 -2.45
C ASP A 165 10.80 -18.60 -1.17
N ARG A 166 10.16 -17.45 -0.92
CA ARG A 166 9.38 -17.20 0.31
C ARG A 166 7.91 -16.92 0.01
N ASP A 167 7.05 -17.09 1.02
CA ASP A 167 5.60 -16.84 0.91
C ASP A 167 5.27 -15.33 0.87
N ILE A 168 5.77 -14.65 -0.16
CA ILE A 168 5.53 -13.24 -0.44
C ILE A 168 4.69 -13.15 -1.71
N ARG A 169 3.48 -12.60 -1.59
CA ARG A 169 2.49 -12.53 -2.67
C ARG A 169 2.92 -11.59 -3.79
N GLY A 170 3.64 -10.52 -3.45
CA GLY A 170 4.21 -9.61 -4.42
C GLY A 170 4.99 -8.47 -3.79
N VAL A 171 5.65 -7.72 -4.67
CA VAL A 171 6.39 -6.52 -4.31
C VAL A 171 5.83 -5.31 -5.03
N VAL A 172 5.85 -4.19 -4.34
CA VAL A 172 5.45 -2.87 -4.84
C VAL A 172 6.64 -1.94 -4.69
N TYR A 173 7.00 -1.23 -5.76
CA TYR A 173 8.10 -0.26 -5.74
C TYR A 173 7.90 0.80 -6.82
N PRO A 174 8.59 1.95 -6.75
CA PRO A 174 8.29 3.12 -7.55
C PRO A 174 8.22 2.84 -9.05
N LEU A 175 7.18 3.38 -9.70
CA LEU A 175 6.95 3.24 -11.13
C LEU A 175 8.14 3.70 -11.98
N TRP A 176 8.86 4.74 -11.54
CA TRP A 176 10.03 5.24 -12.28
C TRP A 176 11.25 4.34 -12.19
N GLU A 177 11.28 3.38 -11.27
CA GLU A 177 12.33 2.36 -11.15
C GLU A 177 11.93 1.02 -11.80
N MET A 178 10.72 0.95 -12.35
CA MET A 178 10.30 -0.17 -13.20
C MET A 178 10.86 0.03 -14.60
N GLY A 179 11.66 -0.94 -15.05
CA GLY A 179 12.17 -0.96 -16.43
C GLY A 179 11.02 -1.05 -17.45
N LYS A 180 11.34 -0.71 -18.70
CA LYS A 180 10.52 -1.08 -19.86
C LYS A 180 10.62 -2.59 -20.13
#